data_AF-A0A8S0S6B1-F1
#
_entry.id   AF-A0A8S0S6B1-F1
#
_cell.length_a   1.000
_cell.length_b   1.000
_cell.length_c   1.000
_cell.angle_alpha   90.00
_cell.angle_beta   90.00
_cell.angle_gamma   90.00
#
_symmetry.space_group_name_H-M   'P 1'
#
loop_
_entity.id
_entity.type
_entity.pdbx_description
1 polymer ?
#
loop_
_entity_poly.entity_id
_entity_poly.type
_entity_poly.pdbx_seq_one_letter_code
_entity_poly.pdbx_strand_id
1 'polypeptide(L)' 'MPSLQTALPPELANNAIRLYRECLRRAKYIGQKQYNTELLVDMVRQQFKKHVHETDPEKIQKFKDE' A
#
# COMPACT_ATOMS: atom_id res chain seq x y z
N MET A 1 8.05 -25.49 19.08
CA MET A 1 7.50 -24.26 19.70
C MET A 1 7.09 -23.32 18.57
N PRO A 2 5.81 -23.16 18.22
CA PRO A 2 5.43 -22.15 17.24
C PRO A 2 5.44 -20.80 17.96
N SER A 3 6.33 -19.90 17.54
CA SER A 3 6.30 -18.51 17.97
C SER A 3 4.98 -17.88 17.54
N LEU A 4 4.27 -17.24 18.47
CA LEU A 4 3.15 -16.34 18.23
C LEU A 4 3.61 -15.12 17.41
N GLN A 5 3.93 -15.32 16.14
CA GLN A 5 3.89 -14.25 15.15
C GLN A 5 2.42 -14.12 14.76
N THR A 6 1.78 -13.05 15.24
CA THR A 6 0.45 -12.63 14.81
C THR A 6 0.55 -12.25 13.34
N ALA A 7 0.48 -13.25 12.46
CA ALA A 7 0.43 -13.04 11.02
C ALA A 7 -0.82 -12.20 10.76
N LEU A 8 -0.65 -11.03 10.15
CA LEU A 8 -1.75 -10.18 9.72
C LEU A 8 -2.79 -11.05 8.99
N PRO A 9 -4.10 -10.87 9.23
CA PRO A 9 -5.11 -11.65 8.52
C PRO A 9 -4.82 -11.62 7.00
N PRO A 10 -4.75 -12.78 6.32
CA PRO A 10 -4.29 -12.85 4.95
C PRO A 10 -5.17 -12.01 4.00
N GLU A 11 -6.46 -11.88 4.31
CA GLU A 11 -7.38 -11.00 3.59
C GLU A 11 -6.96 -9.52 3.65
N LEU A 12 -6.49 -9.06 4.81
CA LEU A 12 -6.05 -7.68 4.99
C LEU A 12 -4.75 -7.40 4.23
N ALA A 13 -3.79 -8.34 4.29
CA ALA A 13 -2.55 -8.27 3.53
C ALA A 13 -2.81 -8.27 2.00
N ASN A 14 -3.68 -9.16 1.54
CA ASN A 14 -4.05 -9.26 0.12
C ASN A 14 -4.78 -7.99 -0.35
N ASN A 15 -5.63 -7.40 0.48
CA ASN A 15 -6.31 -6.15 0.18
C ASN A 15 -5.30 -5.00 0.03
N ALA A 16 -4.34 -4.86 0.94
CA ALA A 16 -3.29 -3.84 0.87
C ALA A 16 -2.42 -3.98 -0.39
N ILE A 17 -2.03 -5.20 -0.78
CA ILE A 17 -1.29 -5.46 -2.02
C ILE A 17 -2.12 -5.08 -3.25
N ARG A 18 -3.42 -5.42 -3.26
CA ARG A 18 -4.32 -5.05 -4.35
C ARG A 18 -4.45 -3.53 -4.47
N LEU A 19 -4.60 -2.82 -3.36
CA LEU A 19 -4.65 -1.37 -3.32
C LEU A 19 -3.36 -0.75 -3.87
N TYR A 20 -2.20 -1.24 -3.44
CA TYR A 20 -0.90 -0.77 -3.96
C TYR A 20 -0.80 -0.86 -5.48
N ARG A 21 -1.18 -2.01 -6.06
CA ARG A 21 -1.15 -2.22 -7.51
C ARG A 21 -2.11 -1.29 -8.25
N GLU A 22 -3.29 -1.06 -7.68
CA GLU A 22 -4.28 -0.14 -8.24
C GLU A 22 -3.77 1.31 -8.22
N CYS A 23 -3.20 1.76 -7.09
CA CYS A 23 -2.58 3.08 -6.97
C CYS A 23 -1.46 3.28 -8.00
N LEU A 24 -0.59 2.28 -8.20
CA LEU A 24 0.45 2.35 -9.23
C LEU A 24 -0.12 2.44 -10.66
N ARG A 25 -1.18 1.68 -10.96
CA ARG A 25 -1.83 1.75 -12.28
C ARG A 25 -2.40 3.14 -12.53
N ARG A 26 -3.09 3.72 -11.55
CA ARG A 26 -3.66 5.07 -11.63
C ARG A 26 -2.58 6.15 -11.71
N ALA A 27 -1.52 6.04 -10.91
CA ALA A 27 -0.39 6.97 -10.95
C ALA A 27 0.27 6.99 -12.34
N LYS A 28 0.44 5.83 -12.98
CA LYS A 28 0.95 5.76 -14.37
C LYS A 28 0.01 6.44 -15.36
N TYR A 29 -1.30 6.22 -15.25
CA TYR A 29 -2.28 6.83 -16.14
C TYR A 29 -2.33 8.37 -15.99
N ILE A 30 -2.41 8.87 -14.75
CA ILE A 30 -2.41 10.31 -14.46
C ILE A 30 -1.06 10.92 -14.87
N GLY A 31 0.03 10.26 -14.51
CA GLY A 31 1.38 10.69 -14.79
C GLY A 31 1.68 10.81 -16.28
N GLN A 32 1.16 9.89 -17.09
CA GLN A 32 1.30 9.95 -18.54
C GLN A 32 0.58 11.18 -19.13
N LYS A 33 -0.56 11.57 -18.56
CA LYS A 33 -1.30 12.77 -19.00
C LYS A 33 -0.62 14.09 -18.60
N GLN A 34 0.12 14.10 -17.49
CA GLN A 34 0.76 15.30 -16.95
C GLN A 34 2.30 15.29 -17.08
N TYR A 35 2.87 14.31 -17.78
CA TYR A 35 4.31 14.12 -17.97
C TYR A 35 5.13 14.05 -16.65
N ASN A 36 4.53 13.53 -15.57
CA ASN A 36 5.14 13.43 -14.24
C ASN A 36 5.01 12.01 -13.62
N THR A 37 4.96 10.98 -14.48
CA THR A 37 4.79 9.57 -14.08
C THR A 37 5.73 9.11 -12.98
N GLU A 38 7.03 9.39 -13.11
CA GLU A 38 8.04 8.92 -12.15
C GLU A 38 7.77 9.49 -10.75
N LEU A 39 7.51 10.80 -10.66
CA LEU A 39 7.18 11.47 -9.42
C LEU A 39 5.96 10.84 -8.73
N LEU A 40 4.86 10.67 -9.47
CA LEU A 40 3.63 10.10 -8.89
C LEU A 40 3.82 8.63 -8.45
N VAL A 41 4.54 7.84 -9.25
CA VAL A 41 4.85 6.45 -8.90
C VAL A 41 5.72 6.39 -7.64
N ASP A 42 6.71 7.26 -7.52
CA ASP A 42 7.60 7.30 -6.36
C ASP A 42 6.87 7.77 -5.10
N MET A 43 5.97 8.75 -5.20
CA MET A 43 5.12 9.16 -4.08
C MET A 43 4.29 7.98 -3.56
N VAL A 44 3.66 7.20 -4.45
CA VAL A 44 2.91 5.99 -4.06
C VAL A 44 3.83 4.97 -3.38
N ARG A 45 5.01 4.70 -3.95
CA ARG A 45 5.99 3.76 -3.37
C ARG A 45 6.42 4.19 -1.97
N GLN A 46 6.76 5.48 -1.80
CA GLN A 46 7.20 6.02 -0.53
C GLN A 46 6.11 5.92 0.53
N GLN A 47 4.85 6.22 0.18
CA GLN A 47 3.75 6.16 1.14
C GLN A 47 3.51 4.74 1.66
N PHE A 48 3.51 3.73 0.79
CA PHE A 48 3.39 2.33 1.21
C PHE A 48 4.62 1.85 1.99
N LYS A 49 5.82 2.29 1.61
CA LYS A 49 7.07 1.92 2.30
C LYS A 49 7.10 2.40 3.75
N LYS A 50 6.55 3.57 4.06
CA LYS A 50 6.49 4.12 5.44
C LYS A 50 5.76 3.20 6.42
N HIS A 51 4.76 2.46 5.95
CA HIS A 51 3.88 1.64 6.79
C HIS A 51 3.98 0.13 6.51
N VAL A 52 5.01 -0.32 5.80
CA VAL A 52 5.15 -1.73 5.38
C VAL A 52 5.31 -2.71 6.54
N HIS A 53 5.81 -2.22 7.68
CA HIS A 53 5.99 -3.01 8.91
C HIS A 53 4.87 -2.79 9.93
N GLU A 54 3.81 -2.07 9.57
CA GLU A 54 2.65 -1.94 10.43
C GLU A 54 1.95 -3.30 10.54
N THR A 55 1.64 -3.72 11.76
CA THR A 55 0.98 -5.00 12.05
C THR A 55 -0.36 -4.82 12.75
N ASP A 56 -0.69 -3.58 13.15
CA ASP A 56 -1.97 -3.24 13.78
C ASP A 56 -3.10 -3.18 12.74
N PRO A 57 -4.09 -4.09 12.79
CA PRO A 57 -5.17 -4.14 11.82
C PRO A 57 -6.02 -2.86 11.76
N GLU A 58 -6.22 -2.18 12.89
CA GLU A 58 -7.04 -0.97 12.96
C GLU A 58 -6.33 0.20 12.28
N LYS A 59 -5.02 0.36 12.51
CA LYS A 59 -4.21 1.38 11.82
C LYS A 59 -4.12 1.11 10.32
N ILE A 60 -3.93 -0.15 9.92
CA ILE A 60 -3.91 -0.53 8.50
C ILE A 60 -5.24 -0.21 7.83
N GLN A 61 -6.36 -0.49 8.51
CA GLN A 61 -7.67 -0.14 7.99
C GLN A 61 -7.84 1.37 7.88
N LYS A 62 -7.45 2.12 8.92
CA LYS A 62 -7.46 3.59 8.90
C LYS A 62 -6.64 4.17 7.74
N PHE A 63 -5.43 3.66 7.48
CA PHE A 63 -4.60 4.10 6.35
C PHE A 63 -5.17 3.79 4.97
N LYS A 64 -6.13 2.86 4.86
CA LYS A 64 -6.80 2.55 3.59
C LYS A 64 -8.00 3.46 3.34
N ASP A 65 -8.62 3.96 4.41
CA ASP A 65 -9.82 4.81 4.36
C ASP A 65 -9.45 6.30 4.20
N GLU A 66 -8.23 6.69 4.63
CA GLU A 66 -7.61 8.02 4.41
C GLU A 66 -6.82 8.09 3.09
#